data_AF-A0A0W0FV36-F1
#
_entry.id   AF-A0A0W0FV36-F1
#
_cell.length_a   1.000
_cell.length_b   1.000
_cell.length_c   1.000
_cell.angle_alpha   90.00
_cell.angle_beta   90.00
_cell.angle_gamma   90.00
#
_symmetry.space_group_name_H-M   'P 1'
#
loop_
_entity.id
_entity.type
_entity.pdbx_description
1 polymer ?
#
loop_
_entity_poly.entity_id
_entity_poly.type
_entity_poly.pdbx_seq_one_letter_code
_entity_poly.pdbx_strand_id
1 'polypeptide(L)'
;MLHNVYAALVTEHGWSSTAFTDPTGLKGNVVYLHLFIDALAIQPCNPTFLDARDAWIQADESRYSGAHKCLLWKAFASRGLGVKAASYRDDETIPEECQADVNVNVFVDHEDRQSRIKMYSVV
;
A
#
# COMPACT_ATOMS: atom_id res chain seq x y z
N MET A 1 -3.94 -8.21 -10.07
CA MET A 1 -3.38 -8.24 -8.71
C MET A 1 -2.28 -7.19 -8.58
N LEU A 2 -1.13 -7.40 -9.23
CA LEU A 2 0.03 -6.49 -9.13
C LEU A 2 -0.25 -5.07 -9.63
N HIS A 3 -1.23 -4.88 -10.52
CA HIS A 3 -1.69 -3.54 -10.89
C HIS A 3 -2.30 -2.76 -9.72
N ASN A 4 -2.89 -3.42 -8.72
CA ASN A 4 -3.36 -2.79 -7.48
C ASN A 4 -2.17 -2.35 -6.62
N VAL A 5 -1.13 -3.20 -6.53
CA VAL A 5 0.10 -2.88 -5.82
C VAL A 5 0.76 -1.65 -6.44
N TYR A 6 0.91 -1.64 -7.77
CA TYR A 6 1.41 -0.50 -8.53
C TYR A 6 0.59 0.76 -8.27
N ALA A 7 -0.73 0.67 -8.41
CA ALA A 7 -1.62 1.81 -8.21
C ALA A 7 -1.54 2.35 -6.77
N ALA A 8 -1.48 1.47 -5.76
CA ALA A 8 -1.36 1.86 -4.36
C ALA A 8 -0.04 2.59 -4.09
N LEU A 9 1.09 2.05 -4.57
CA LEU A 9 2.40 2.67 -4.42
C LEU A 9 2.50 4.02 -5.15
N VAL A 10 1.95 4.11 -6.37
CA VAL A 10 1.90 5.35 -7.13
C VAL A 10 0.98 6.39 -6.47
N THR A 11 -0.12 5.95 -5.86
CA THR A 11 -1.02 6.85 -5.12
C THR A 11 -0.33 7.42 -3.89
N GLU A 12 0.39 6.59 -3.13
CA GLU A 12 1.10 7.01 -1.92
C GLU A 12 2.32 7.91 -2.24
N HIS A 13 3.20 7.45 -3.14
CA HIS A 13 4.52 8.06 -3.32
C HIS A 13 4.59 8.96 -4.56
N GLY A 14 3.56 8.96 -5.40
CA GLY A 14 3.52 9.63 -6.71
C GLY A 14 4.21 8.83 -7.81
N TRP A 15 4.21 9.40 -9.02
CA TRP A 15 4.78 8.78 -10.23
C TRP A 15 6.07 9.50 -10.67
N SER A 16 7.04 8.75 -11.20
CA SER A 16 8.27 9.26 -11.80
C SER A 16 8.33 8.98 -13.30
N SER A 17 8.69 10.00 -14.09
CA SER A 17 8.93 9.85 -15.54
C SER A 17 10.24 9.16 -15.89
N THR A 18 11.18 9.07 -14.95
CA THR A 18 12.53 8.54 -15.18
C THR A 18 12.75 7.17 -14.54
N ALA A 19 11.69 6.50 -14.05
CA ALA A 19 11.82 5.23 -13.32
C ALA A 19 12.52 4.10 -14.10
N PHE A 20 12.51 4.14 -15.44
CA PHE A 20 13.21 3.16 -16.28
C PHE A 20 14.72 3.40 -16.36
N THR A 21 15.19 4.60 -16.07
CA THR A 21 16.59 5.01 -16.25
C THR A 21 17.26 5.43 -14.95
N ASP A 22 16.48 5.75 -13.92
CA ASP A 22 16.94 6.15 -12.59
C ASP A 22 16.32 5.24 -11.52
N PRO A 23 17.07 4.26 -10.99
CA PRO A 23 16.60 3.37 -9.95
C PRO A 23 16.73 3.95 -8.54
N THR A 24 17.29 5.15 -8.36
CA THR A 24 17.54 5.72 -7.02
C THR A 24 16.34 6.44 -6.43
N GLY A 25 15.32 6.72 -7.24
CA GLY A 25 14.11 7.41 -6.83
C GLY A 25 13.25 6.60 -5.85
N LEU A 26 12.47 7.33 -5.03
CA LEU A 26 11.53 6.76 -4.06
C LEU A 26 10.07 6.88 -4.51
N LYS A 27 9.82 7.22 -5.78
CA LYS A 27 8.46 7.30 -6.34
C LYS A 27 7.86 5.92 -6.50
N GLY A 28 6.54 5.84 -6.47
CA GLY A 28 5.80 4.58 -6.34
C GLY A 28 6.07 3.59 -7.47
N ASN A 29 6.25 4.06 -8.70
CA ASN A 29 6.62 3.21 -9.82
C ASN A 29 8.09 2.76 -9.79
N VAL A 30 9.00 3.49 -9.13
CA VAL A 30 10.39 3.03 -8.90
C VAL A 30 10.39 1.96 -7.81
N VAL A 31 9.72 2.22 -6.69
CA VAL A 31 9.54 1.26 -5.58
C VAL A 31 8.91 -0.03 -6.08
N TYR A 32 7.83 0.05 -6.86
CA TYR A 32 7.17 -1.11 -7.45
C TYR A 32 8.12 -1.96 -8.29
N LEU A 33 8.96 -1.34 -9.14
CA LEU A 33 9.89 -2.08 -10.00
C LEU A 33 10.95 -2.81 -9.17
N HIS A 34 11.49 -2.18 -8.13
CA HIS A 34 12.41 -2.83 -7.20
C HIS A 34 11.77 -4.03 -6.51
N LEU A 35 10.61 -3.82 -5.89
CA LEU A 35 9.89 -4.89 -5.19
C LEU A 35 9.52 -6.03 -6.13
N PHE A 36 9.13 -5.74 -7.37
CA PHE A 36 8.79 -6.76 -8.35
C PHE A 36 9.99 -7.65 -8.68
N ILE A 37 11.15 -7.06 -8.98
CA ILE A 37 12.36 -7.82 -9.34
C ILE A 37 12.89 -8.60 -8.13
N ASP A 38 12.93 -7.97 -6.95
CA ASP A 38 13.38 -8.64 -5.74
C ASP A 38 12.47 -9.81 -5.35
N ALA A 39 11.15 -9.65 -5.44
CA ALA A 39 10.20 -10.71 -5.13
C ALA A 39 10.34 -11.92 -6.06
N LEU A 40 10.64 -11.69 -7.35
CA LEU A 40 10.91 -12.77 -8.31
C LEU A 40 12.16 -13.58 -7.93
N ALA A 41 13.15 -12.95 -7.30
CA ALA A 41 14.35 -13.63 -6.81
C ALA A 41 14.12 -14.34 -5.47
N ILE A 42 13.24 -13.81 -4.62
CA ILE A 42 12.96 -14.34 -3.27
C ILE A 42 11.98 -15.53 -3.29
N GLN A 43 10.99 -15.52 -4.18
CA GLN A 43 9.95 -16.55 -4.21
C GLN A 43 10.54 -17.97 -4.44
N PRO A 44 9.92 -19.02 -3.88
CA PRO A 44 10.40 -20.39 -4.06
C PRO A 44 10.20 -20.90 -5.49
N CYS A 45 10.80 -22.06 -5.81
CA CYS A 45 10.55 -22.76 -7.07
C CYS A 45 9.11 -23.27 -7.13
N ASN A 46 8.40 -23.01 -8.23
CA ASN A 46 6.97 -23.30 -8.41
C ASN A 46 6.09 -22.68 -7.31
N PRO A 47 6.08 -21.34 -7.17
CA PRO A 47 5.36 -20.66 -6.11
C PRO A 47 3.84 -20.72 -6.32
N THR A 48 3.11 -20.74 -5.22
CA THR A 48 1.68 -20.40 -5.20
C THR A 48 1.51 -18.87 -5.19
N PHE A 49 0.27 -18.39 -5.35
CA PHE A 49 -0.02 -16.96 -5.20
C PHE A 49 0.27 -16.43 -3.79
N LEU A 50 0.13 -17.28 -2.76
CA LEU A 50 0.45 -16.91 -1.38
C LEU A 50 1.97 -16.77 -1.21
N ASP A 51 2.75 -17.71 -1.76
CA ASP A 51 4.21 -17.62 -1.74
C ASP A 51 4.69 -16.35 -2.46
N ALA A 52 4.08 -16.00 -3.60
CA ALA A 52 4.42 -14.79 -4.33
C ALA A 52 4.06 -13.51 -3.53
N ARG A 53 2.89 -13.45 -2.86
CA ARG A 53 2.54 -12.34 -1.96
C ARG A 53 3.58 -12.18 -0.84
N ASP A 54 3.92 -13.28 -0.19
CA ASP A 54 4.86 -13.26 0.94
C ASP A 54 6.27 -12.86 0.49
N ALA A 55 6.69 -13.26 -0.72
CA ALA A 55 7.93 -12.80 -1.33
C ALA A 55 7.94 -11.28 -1.59
N TRP A 56 6.81 -10.68 -1.98
CA TRP A 56 6.70 -9.22 -2.11
C TRP A 56 6.83 -8.50 -0.77
N ILE A 57 6.22 -9.02 0.29
CA ILE A 57 6.33 -8.45 1.64
C ILE A 57 7.78 -8.60 2.16
N GLN A 58 8.42 -9.73 1.91
CA GLN A 58 9.82 -9.96 2.27
C GLN A 58 10.79 -9.08 1.45
N ALA A 59 10.49 -8.79 0.19
CA ALA A 59 11.25 -7.84 -0.62
C ALA A 59 11.23 -6.43 0.00
N ASP A 60 10.05 -6.01 0.46
CA ASP A 60 9.88 -4.71 1.14
C ASP A 60 10.63 -4.67 2.48
N GLU A 61 10.56 -5.74 3.27
CA GLU A 61 11.35 -5.87 4.49
C GLU A 61 12.85 -5.75 4.21
N SER A 62 13.34 -6.45 3.19
CA SER A 62 14.77 -6.51 2.85
C SER A 62 15.32 -5.18 2.32
N ARG A 63 14.55 -4.48 1.48
CA ARG A 63 15.02 -3.26 0.80
C ARG A 63 14.65 -1.98 1.54
N TYR A 64 13.46 -1.91 2.10
CA TYR A 64 12.87 -0.70 2.66
C TYR A 64 12.51 -0.85 4.15
N SER A 65 12.96 -1.93 4.81
CA SER A 65 12.69 -2.18 6.23
C SER A 65 11.19 -2.19 6.56
N GLY A 66 10.38 -2.71 5.62
CA GLY A 66 8.93 -2.90 5.83
C GLY A 66 8.09 -1.63 5.69
N ALA A 67 8.67 -0.55 5.17
CA ALA A 67 8.00 0.76 5.05
C ALA A 67 6.70 0.73 4.22
N HIS A 68 6.48 -0.28 3.38
CA HIS A 68 5.29 -0.42 2.54
C HIS A 68 4.44 -1.64 2.90
N LYS A 69 4.80 -2.40 3.94
CA LYS A 69 4.13 -3.63 4.38
C LYS A 69 2.61 -3.52 4.38
N CYS A 70 2.05 -2.47 4.99
CA CYS A 70 0.59 -2.32 5.08
C CYS A 70 -0.08 -1.94 3.76
N LEU A 71 0.59 -1.17 2.90
CA LEU A 71 0.09 -0.89 1.54
C LEU A 71 0.04 -2.19 0.72
N LEU A 72 1.08 -3.01 0.81
CA LEU A 72 1.15 -4.30 0.13
C LEU A 72 0.04 -5.24 0.63
N TRP A 73 -0.12 -5.39 1.94
CA TRP A 73 -1.18 -6.20 2.53
C TRP A 73 -2.58 -5.75 2.07
N LYS A 74 -2.87 -4.45 2.14
CA LYS A 74 -4.15 -3.90 1.65
C LYS A 74 -4.34 -4.18 0.16
N ALA A 75 -3.31 -4.02 -0.67
CA ALA A 75 -3.40 -4.25 -2.11
C ALA A 75 -3.65 -5.73 -2.47
N PHE A 76 -2.95 -6.68 -1.83
CA PHE A 76 -3.17 -8.11 -2.08
C PHE A 76 -4.50 -8.59 -1.50
N ALA A 77 -4.83 -8.18 -0.27
CA ALA A 77 -6.09 -8.55 0.38
C ALA A 77 -7.31 -8.04 -0.38
N SER A 78 -7.24 -6.86 -1.03
CA SER A 78 -8.34 -6.31 -1.86
C SER A 78 -8.78 -7.19 -3.03
N ARG A 79 -8.10 -8.32 -3.26
CA ARG A 79 -8.38 -9.28 -4.33
C ARG A 79 -8.22 -10.72 -3.84
N GLY A 80 -8.49 -10.97 -2.55
CA GLY A 80 -8.61 -12.32 -2.00
C GLY A 80 -7.31 -12.94 -1.48
N LEU A 81 -6.19 -12.21 -1.46
CA LEU A 81 -4.90 -12.71 -0.94
C LEU A 81 -4.59 -12.20 0.48
N GLY A 82 -5.61 -12.09 1.32
CA GLY A 82 -5.52 -11.68 2.73
C GLY A 82 -4.88 -12.73 3.64
N VAL A 83 -4.80 -12.41 4.93
CA VAL A 83 -4.03 -13.19 5.92
C VAL A 83 -4.51 -14.63 6.05
N LYS A 84 -5.80 -14.90 5.82
CA LYS A 84 -6.43 -16.22 5.96
C LYS A 84 -6.69 -16.93 4.63
N ALA A 85 -6.19 -16.38 3.52
CA ALA A 85 -6.37 -16.99 2.20
C ALA A 85 -5.66 -18.36 2.14
N ALA A 86 -6.35 -19.40 1.65
CA ALA A 86 -5.82 -20.76 1.64
C ALA A 86 -6.56 -21.64 0.63
N SER A 87 -5.82 -22.53 -0.09
CA SER A 87 -6.39 -23.59 -0.94
C SER A 87 -7.61 -23.14 -1.77
N TYR A 88 -7.46 -22.05 -2.53
CA TYR A 88 -8.51 -21.45 -3.37
C TYR A 88 -9.68 -20.79 -2.62
N ARG A 89 -9.49 -20.47 -1.34
CA ARG A 89 -10.38 -19.61 -0.56
C ARG A 89 -9.78 -18.22 -0.47
N ASP A 90 -10.55 -17.27 -0.97
CA ASP A 90 -10.20 -15.86 -0.91
C ASP A 90 -10.41 -15.33 0.52
N ASP A 91 -9.54 -14.41 0.92
CA ASP A 91 -9.65 -13.66 2.16
C ASP A 91 -9.28 -12.20 1.90
N GLU A 92 -10.02 -11.28 2.50
CA GLU A 92 -9.76 -9.84 2.36
C GLU A 92 -9.23 -9.24 3.66
N THR A 93 -9.00 -10.06 4.69
CA THR A 93 -8.48 -9.56 5.96
C THR A 93 -7.01 -9.18 5.82
N ILE A 94 -6.61 -8.15 6.55
CA ILE A 94 -5.23 -7.67 6.66
C ILE A 94 -4.72 -7.88 8.09
N PRO A 95 -3.40 -7.94 8.32
CA PRO A 95 -2.84 -8.05 9.66
C PRO A 95 -3.31 -6.92 10.57
N GLU A 96 -3.48 -7.20 11.87
CA GLU A 96 -4.02 -6.24 12.84
C GLU A 96 -3.21 -4.94 12.87
N GLU A 97 -1.89 -5.01 12.73
CA GLU A 97 -1.02 -3.84 12.66
C GLU A 97 -1.29 -2.92 11.46
N CYS A 98 -1.96 -3.43 10.43
CA CYS A 98 -2.32 -2.70 9.21
C CYS A 98 -3.78 -2.25 9.17
N GLN A 99 -4.58 -2.59 10.20
CA GLN A 99 -5.99 -2.23 10.35
C GLN A 99 -6.21 -0.83 10.93
N ALA A 100 -5.17 0.01 10.98
CA ALA A 100 -5.28 1.38 11.45
C ALA A 100 -6.15 2.24 10.51
N ASP A 101 -7.47 2.10 10.71
CA ASP A 101 -8.56 3.05 10.49
C ASP A 101 -9.73 2.74 11.48
N VAL A 102 -9.47 2.14 12.65
CA VAL A 102 -10.49 1.97 13.73
C VAL A 102 -9.87 2.16 15.12
N ASN A 103 -9.30 3.33 15.39
CA ASN A 103 -9.29 4.01 16.71
C ASN A 103 -8.44 5.30 16.72
N VAL A 104 -8.75 6.22 15.81
CA VAL A 104 -8.48 7.66 16.03
C VAL A 104 -9.80 8.37 15.82
N ASN A 105 -10.68 8.31 16.82
CA ASN A 105 -11.78 9.27 17.08
C ASN A 105 -12.54 8.91 18.37
N VAL A 106 -12.03 9.37 19.51
CA VAL A 106 -12.78 10.19 20.47
C VAL A 106 -11.69 11.10 21.04
N PHE A 107 -11.39 12.29 20.53
CA PHE A 107 -12.22 13.50 20.47
C PHE A 107 -11.86 14.35 19.25
N VAL A 108 -12.80 14.53 18.32
CA VAL A 108 -12.87 15.71 17.45
C VAL A 108 -14.19 16.37 17.82
N ASP A 109 -14.13 17.46 18.58
CA ASP A 109 -15.31 18.28 18.86
C ASP A 109 -15.86 18.80 17.53
N HIS A 110 -17.08 18.37 17.24
CA HIS A 110 -17.74 18.55 15.96
C HIS A 110 -18.58 19.84 15.99
N GLU A 111 -17.94 21.00 16.12
CA GLU A 111 -18.65 22.28 16.11
C GLU A 111 -17.82 23.41 15.47
N ASP A 112 -17.60 23.33 14.15
CA ASP A 112 -17.65 24.55 13.30
C ASP A 112 -17.64 24.19 11.80
N ARG A 113 -18.82 24.03 11.21
CA ARG A 113 -18.97 23.99 9.74
C ARG A 113 -20.14 24.86 9.28
N GLN A 114 -20.25 26.09 9.80
CA GLN A 114 -21.26 27.04 9.26
C GLN A 114 -20.97 28.55 9.39
N SER A 115 -19.77 28.99 9.76
CA SER A 115 -19.55 30.41 10.11
C SER A 115 -18.62 31.25 9.19
N ARG A 116 -18.10 30.74 8.07
CA ARG A 116 -17.24 31.55 7.16
C ARG A 116 -17.79 31.77 5.75
N ILE A 117 -18.98 32.35 5.66
CA ILE A 117 -19.38 33.22 4.53
C ILE A 117 -20.19 34.40 5.07
N LYS A 118 -19.73 35.62 4.71
CA LYS A 118 -20.27 37.00 4.89
C LYS A 118 -19.33 37.85 5.76
N MET A 119 -18.85 39.04 5.38
CA MET A 119 -19.12 39.93 4.25
C MET A 119 -17.98 40.98 4.21
N TYR A 120 -17.50 41.34 3.01
CA TYR A 120 -16.79 42.61 2.80
C TYR A 120 -17.79 43.78 2.91
N SER A 121 -17.40 44.89 3.56
CA SER A 121 -17.73 46.32 3.27
C SER A 121 -17.44 47.15 4.54
N VAL A 122 -16.51 48.12 4.56
CA VAL A 122 -16.74 49.57 4.29
C VAL A 122 -18.04 50.01 4.99
N VAL A 123 -18.04 50.74 6.12
CA VAL A 123 -17.41 52.03 6.49
C VAL A 123 -16.99 51.99 7.96
#